data_AF-A0A1G2SZD2-F1
#
_entry.id   AF-A0A1G2SZD2-F1
#
_cell.length_a   1.000
_cell.length_b   1.000
_cell.length_c   1.000
_cell.angle_alpha   90.00
_cell.angle_beta   90.00
_cell.angle_gamma   90.00
#
_symmetry.space_group_name_H-M   'P 1'
#
loop_
_entity.id
_entity.type
_entity.pdbx_description
1 polymer ?
#
loop_
_entity_poly.entity_id
_entity_poly.type
_entity_poly.pdbx_seq_one_letter_code
_entity_poly.pdbx_strand_id
1 'polypeptide(L)'
;MQFHTLKRKTKNKKSRQVGRGGTRGKTSGRGTKGQNARAGRKKRPELRDIIKRVPKLRGRGVSSLKSLNKKLTGAALKDYLANKKHV
;
A
#
# COMPACT_ATOMS: atom_id res chain seq x y z
N MET A 1 -32.23 21.58 3.46
CA MET A 1 -31.50 20.73 4.43
C MET A 1 -30.59 21.63 5.26
N GLN A 2 -30.57 21.47 6.59
CA GLN A 2 -29.74 22.29 7.49
C GLN A 2 -28.39 21.62 7.75
N PHE A 3 -27.31 22.38 7.94
CA PHE A 3 -25.98 21.80 8.11
C PHE A 3 -25.85 20.93 9.37
N HIS A 4 -26.48 21.33 10.48
CA HIS A 4 -26.44 20.60 11.75
C HIS A 4 -27.23 19.27 11.72
N THR A 5 -28.04 19.02 10.68
CA THR A 5 -28.82 17.78 10.56
C THR A 5 -28.09 16.70 9.75
N LEU A 6 -26.97 17.02 9.10
CA LEU A 6 -26.19 16.07 8.31
C LEU A 6 -25.53 15.03 9.21
N LYS A 7 -26.01 13.78 9.18
CA LYS A 7 -25.40 12.63 9.84
C LYS A 7 -24.79 11.69 8.80
N ARG A 8 -23.58 11.19 9.10
CA ARG A 8 -22.88 10.23 8.24
C ARG A 8 -23.56 8.86 8.30
N LYS A 9 -23.72 8.19 7.14
CA LYS A 9 -24.24 6.81 7.05
C LYS A 9 -23.24 5.78 7.60
N THR A 10 -21.95 5.99 7.38
CA THR A 10 -20.87 5.11 7.86
C THR A 10 -19.97 5.83 8.87
N LYS A 11 -19.55 5.13 9.93
CA LYS A 11 -18.70 5.69 10.98
C LYS A 11 -17.24 5.74 10.53
N ASN A 12 -16.52 6.81 10.88
CA ASN A 12 -15.08 6.88 10.63
C ASN A 12 -14.35 6.03 11.66
N LYS A 13 -13.33 5.30 11.21
CA LYS A 13 -12.41 4.61 12.10
C LYS A 13 -11.51 5.64 12.79
N LYS A 14 -11.53 5.67 14.12
CA LYS A 14 -10.60 6.47 14.92
C LYS A 14 -9.29 5.68 15.12
N SER A 15 -8.15 6.37 15.09
CA SER A 15 -6.88 5.76 15.44
C SER A 15 -6.82 5.50 16.94
N ARG A 16 -6.15 4.41 17.34
CA ARG A 16 -5.95 4.11 18.76
C ARG A 16 -4.71 4.83 19.25
N GLN A 17 -4.86 5.63 20.30
CA GLN A 17 -3.72 6.22 21.01
C GLN A 17 -3.01 5.14 21.85
N VAL A 18 -1.67 5.13 21.78
CA VAL A 18 -0.82 4.20 22.54
C VAL A 18 -0.16 4.97 23.68
N GLY A 19 0.03 4.35 24.85
CA GLY A 19 0.61 5.02 26.03
C GLY A 19 -0.40 5.92 26.78
N ARG A 20 -1.68 5.54 26.80
CA ARG A 20 -2.77 6.23 27.52
C ARG A 20 -3.58 5.23 28.35
N GLY A 21 -2.94 4.63 29.36
CA GLY A 21 -3.57 3.63 30.24
C GLY A 21 -3.85 2.26 29.58
N GLY A 22 -4.34 1.30 30.38
CA GLY A 22 -4.74 -0.04 29.94
C GLY A 22 -3.61 -0.92 29.39
N THR A 23 -3.96 -1.87 28.50
CA THR A 23 -3.09 -2.95 27.98
C THR A 23 -1.78 -2.46 27.34
N ARG A 24 -1.75 -1.24 26.78
CA ARG A 24 -0.55 -0.64 26.16
C ARG A 24 -0.18 0.70 26.80
N GLY A 25 -0.52 0.88 28.08
CA GLY A 25 -0.18 2.08 28.84
C GLY A 25 1.31 2.14 29.18
N LYS A 26 1.79 1.19 30.00
CA LYS A 26 3.15 1.23 30.57
C LYS A 26 4.26 1.03 29.55
N THR A 27 4.14 0.02 28.68
CA THR A 27 5.21 -0.37 27.75
C THR A 27 4.90 -0.06 26.29
N SER A 28 3.74 0.56 26.01
CA SER A 28 3.28 0.82 24.64
C SER A 28 3.23 -0.43 23.73
N GLY A 29 3.18 -1.64 24.31
CA GLY A 29 3.26 -2.90 23.59
C GLY A 29 4.66 -3.31 23.12
N ARG A 30 5.72 -2.67 23.62
CA ARG A 30 7.13 -2.98 23.27
C ARG A 30 7.81 -3.96 24.24
N GLY A 31 7.11 -4.38 25.29
CA GLY A 31 7.67 -5.23 26.34
C GLY A 31 8.57 -4.45 27.31
N THR A 32 9.49 -5.15 27.96
CA THR A 32 10.42 -4.59 28.95
C THR A 32 11.66 -4.00 28.26
N LYS A 33 12.78 -3.89 28.99
CA LYS A 33 14.04 -3.32 28.52
C LYS A 33 14.62 -4.18 27.39
N GLY A 34 15.38 -3.55 26.50
CA GLY A 34 16.11 -4.25 25.43
C GLY A 34 16.21 -3.38 24.19
N GLN A 35 16.97 -3.84 23.21
CA GLN A 35 17.16 -3.09 21.96
C GLN A 35 15.81 -2.75 21.33
N ASN A 36 14.86 -3.70 21.27
CA ASN A 36 13.50 -3.51 20.70
C ASN A 36 12.67 -2.37 21.33
N ALA A 37 12.93 -1.99 22.58
CA ALA A 37 12.14 -1.01 23.30
C ALA A 37 12.72 0.41 23.26
N ARG A 38 13.95 0.60 22.76
CA ARG A 38 14.61 1.91 22.71
C ARG A 38 14.14 2.75 21.53
N ALA A 39 14.09 4.07 21.72
CA ALA A 39 13.80 5.02 20.67
C ALA A 39 14.88 4.99 19.57
N GLY A 40 14.51 5.37 18.34
CA GLY A 40 15.45 5.46 17.22
C GLY A 40 15.95 4.13 16.65
N ARG A 41 15.51 2.98 17.19
CA ARG A 41 16.00 1.69 16.71
C ARG A 41 15.46 1.34 15.32
N LYS A 42 16.39 1.09 14.39
CA LYS A 42 16.13 0.57 13.05
C LYS A 42 16.77 -0.81 12.91
N LYS A 43 15.98 -1.90 13.07
CA LYS A 43 16.49 -3.25 12.77
C LYS A 43 16.74 -3.36 11.28
N ARG A 44 17.89 -3.94 10.89
CA ARG A 44 18.09 -4.40 9.53
C ARG A 44 17.16 -5.61 9.28
N PRO A 45 16.30 -5.59 8.25
CA PRO A 45 15.50 -6.76 7.90
C PRO A 45 16.39 -7.88 7.36
N GLU A 46 16.14 -9.12 7.78
CA GLU A 46 16.86 -10.32 7.31
C GLU A 46 16.71 -10.52 5.80
N LEU A 47 15.56 -10.13 5.25
CA LEU A 47 15.30 -10.09 3.80
C LEU A 47 16.39 -9.34 3.03
N ARG A 48 17.08 -8.36 3.63
CA ARG A 48 18.15 -7.62 2.97
C ARG A 48 19.32 -8.53 2.57
N ASP A 49 19.60 -9.55 3.36
CA ASP A 49 20.72 -10.45 3.11
C ASP A 49 20.33 -11.51 2.07
N ILE A 50 19.06 -11.92 2.07
CA ILE A 50 18.47 -12.74 1.01
C ILE A 50 18.51 -12.00 -0.34
N ILE A 51 18.02 -10.76 -0.38
CA ILE A 51 18.00 -9.94 -1.61
C ILE A 51 19.40 -9.73 -2.16
N LYS A 52 20.40 -9.53 -1.29
CA LYS A 52 21.80 -9.35 -1.69
C LYS A 52 22.43 -10.56 -2.33
N ARG A 53 21.97 -11.77 -2.00
CA ARG A 53 22.45 -13.02 -2.59
C ARG A 53 21.89 -13.26 -4.00
N VAL A 54 20.69 -12.73 -4.29
CA VAL A 54 20.01 -12.91 -5.57
C VAL A 54 20.60 -11.95 -6.63
N PRO A 55 20.93 -12.43 -7.85
CA PRO A 55 21.38 -11.55 -8.92
C PRO A 55 20.26 -10.59 -9.35
N LYS A 56 20.63 -9.39 -9.78
CA LYS A 56 19.66 -8.41 -10.32
C LYS A 56 19.04 -8.95 -11.61
N LEU A 57 17.73 -8.76 -11.76
CA LEU A 57 17.03 -9.09 -13.01
C LEU A 57 17.51 -8.16 -14.13
N ARG A 58 17.87 -8.74 -15.29
CA ARG A 58 18.22 -7.98 -16.50
C ARG A 58 17.00 -7.19 -16.99
N GLY A 59 17.19 -5.94 -17.41
CA GLY A 59 16.12 -5.06 -17.91
C GLY A 59 15.15 -4.50 -16.84
N ARG A 60 15.36 -4.78 -15.55
CA ARG A 60 14.55 -4.20 -14.48
C ARG A 60 14.82 -2.69 -14.36
N GLY A 61 13.78 -1.87 -14.53
CA GLY A 61 13.86 -0.40 -14.47
C GLY A 61 13.81 0.30 -15.83
N VAL A 62 13.89 -0.46 -16.93
CA VAL A 62 13.69 0.03 -18.30
C VAL A 62 12.29 -0.36 -18.76
N SER A 63 11.51 0.55 -19.36
CA SER A 63 10.16 0.28 -19.92
C SER A 63 9.13 -0.30 -18.93
N SER A 64 9.17 0.11 -17.66
CA SER A 64 8.27 -0.40 -16.60
C SER A 64 6.82 0.07 -16.73
N LEU A 65 6.56 1.16 -17.47
CA LEU A 65 5.23 1.72 -17.68
C LEU A 65 4.47 0.95 -18.76
N LYS A 66 4.01 -0.26 -18.43
CA LYS A 66 3.10 -1.04 -19.27
C LYS A 66 1.64 -0.70 -18.92
N SER A 67 0.77 -0.59 -19.92
CA SER A 67 -0.65 -0.39 -19.68
C SER A 67 -1.25 -1.61 -18.97
N LEU A 68 -2.04 -1.38 -17.93
CA LEU A 68 -2.84 -2.44 -17.29
C LEU A 68 -3.97 -2.94 -18.20
N ASN A 69 -4.41 -2.09 -19.15
CA ASN A 69 -5.44 -2.45 -20.11
C ASN A 69 -4.92 -3.54 -21.06
N LYS A 70 -5.70 -4.62 -21.17
CA LYS A 70 -5.46 -5.67 -22.16
C LYS A 70 -5.71 -5.09 -23.56
N LYS A 71 -4.77 -5.31 -24.48
CA LYS A 71 -4.94 -4.91 -25.88
C LYS A 71 -6.01 -5.79 -26.53
N LEU A 72 -6.93 -5.17 -27.27
CA LEU A 72 -7.88 -5.87 -28.14
C LEU A 72 -7.10 -6.53 -29.29
N THR A 73 -7.50 -7.73 -29.69
CA THR A 73 -6.85 -8.52 -30.75
C THR A 73 -7.89 -9.10 -31.70
N GLY A 74 -7.50 -9.32 -32.97
CA GLY A 74 -8.35 -9.99 -33.96
C GLY A 74 -9.61 -9.20 -34.31
N ALA A 75 -10.75 -9.89 -34.40
CA ALA A 75 -12.04 -9.32 -34.79
C ALA A 75 -12.47 -8.15 -33.89
N ALA A 76 -12.32 -8.29 -32.56
CA ALA A 76 -12.70 -7.25 -31.60
C ALA A 76 -11.93 -5.93 -31.79
N LEU A 77 -10.68 -5.98 -32.28
CA LEU A 77 -9.92 -4.78 -32.64
C LEU A 77 -10.45 -4.16 -33.94
N LYS A 78 -10.79 -4.99 -34.92
CA LYS A 78 -11.35 -4.54 -36.21
C LYS A 78 -12.67 -3.81 -36.00
N ASP A 79 -13.55 -4.36 -35.19
CA ASP A 79 -14.86 -3.78 -34.89
C ASP A 79 -14.72 -2.47 -34.10
N TYR A 80 -13.83 -2.43 -33.10
CA TYR A 80 -13.52 -1.20 -32.36
C TYR A 80 -12.98 -0.10 -33.28
N LEU A 81 -12.06 -0.43 -34.20
CA LEU A 81 -11.48 0.55 -35.13
C LEU A 81 -12.49 1.04 -36.18
N ALA A 82 -13.37 0.16 -36.66
CA ALA A 82 -14.44 0.53 -37.58
C ALA A 82 -15.40 1.54 -36.91
N ASN A 83 -15.82 1.25 -35.68
CA ASN A 83 -16.72 2.11 -34.92
C ASN A 83 -16.07 3.42 -34.45
N LYS A 84 -14.74 3.44 -34.26
CA LYS A 84 -14.00 4.64 -33.84
C LYS A 84 -13.81 5.67 -34.96
N LYS A 85 -13.88 5.26 -36.23
CA LYS A 85 -13.70 6.16 -37.39
C LYS A 85 -14.94 6.98 -37.77
N HIS A 86 -16.10 6.67 -37.19
CA HIS A 86 -17.38 7.30 -37.53
C HIS A 86 -17.90 8.29 -36.48
N VAL A 87 -16.98 8.80 -35.64
CA VAL A 87 -17.15 9.99 -34.79
C VAL A 87 -16.07 10.97 -35.20
#